data_AF-A0A972VWU3-F1
#
_entry.id   AF-A0A972VWU3-F1
#
_cell.length_a   1.000
_cell.length_b   1.000
_cell.length_c   1.000
_cell.angle_alpha   90.00
_cell.angle_beta   90.00
_cell.angle_gamma   90.00
#
_symmetry.space_group_name_H-M   'P 1'
#
loop_
_entity.id
_entity.type
_entity.pdbx_description
1 polymer ?
#
loop_
_entity_poly.entity_id
_entity_poly.type
_entity_poly.pdbx_seq_one_letter_code
_entity_poly.pdbx_strand_id
1 'polypeptide(L)' 'VTHCTSIDNTIRFADLCDSEWVLCDNRIEYIGNGFGYGTVNMWSDTGRLLATASQSMIVRIPAE' A
#
# COMPACT_ATOMS: atom_id res chain seq x y z
N VAL A 1 -17.22 -12.89 3.86
CA VAL A 1 -15.95 -12.45 3.26
C VAL A 1 -15.71 -11.00 3.64
N THR A 2 -14.50 -10.63 4.06
CA THR A 2 -14.15 -9.22 4.33
C THR A 2 -14.11 -8.43 3.02
N HIS A 3 -14.80 -7.29 2.97
CA HIS A 3 -14.82 -6.40 1.80
C HIS A 3 -14.06 -5.12 2.11
N CYS A 4 -13.15 -4.72 1.22
CA CYS A 4 -12.42 -3.46 1.33
C CYS A 4 -12.74 -2.55 0.14
N THR A 5 -12.79 -1.24 0.38
CA THR A 5 -13.01 -0.24 -0.67
C THR A 5 -12.02 0.90 -0.48
N SER A 6 -11.27 1.24 -1.52
CA SER A 6 -10.31 2.35 -1.48
C SER A 6 -11.03 3.67 -1.16
N ILE A 7 -10.44 4.47 -0.27
CA ILE A 7 -10.88 5.85 -0.01
C ILE A 7 -9.92 6.81 -0.73
N ASP A 8 -8.62 6.58 -0.60
CA ASP A 8 -7.57 7.34 -1.27
C ASP A 8 -6.42 6.43 -1.72
N ASN A 9 -5.47 7.01 -2.45
CA ASN A 9 -4.15 6.46 -2.68
C ASN A 9 -3.21 7.63 -2.98
N THR A 10 -2.11 7.74 -2.23
CA THR A 10 -1.10 8.76 -2.44
C THR A 10 0.23 8.08 -2.75
N ILE A 11 0.82 8.42 -3.90
CA ILE A 11 2.13 7.89 -4.33
C ILE A 11 3.11 9.05 -4.52
N ARG A 12 4.33 8.90 -4.01
CA ARG A 12 5.46 9.81 -4.23
C ARG A 12 6.56 9.05 -4.94
N PHE A 13 6.84 9.44 -6.18
CA PHE A 13 7.93 8.88 -6.96
C PHE A 13 9.24 9.55 -6.55
N ALA A 14 10.24 8.74 -6.19
CA ALA A 14 11.57 9.20 -5.85
C ALA A 14 12.52 9.04 -7.04
N ASP A 15 12.54 7.85 -7.65
CA ASP A 15 13.51 7.46 -8.66
C ASP A 15 12.82 6.67 -9.78
N LEU A 16 13.12 7.03 -11.02
CA LEU A 16 12.60 6.36 -12.21
C LEU A 16 13.78 5.70 -12.92
N CYS A 17 14.04 4.45 -12.58
CA CYS A 17 15.05 3.63 -13.23
C CYS A 17 14.44 2.37 -13.83
N ASP A 18 15.13 1.82 -14.83
CA ASP A 18 14.81 0.50 -15.34
C ASP A 18 14.94 -0.52 -14.20
N SER A 19 14.00 -1.45 -14.15
CA SER A 19 13.93 -2.51 -13.14
C SER A 19 13.10 -3.65 -13.73
N GLU A 20 13.59 -4.89 -13.67
CA GLU A 20 12.86 -6.05 -14.21
C GLU A 20 11.65 -6.40 -13.34
N TRP A 21 11.79 -6.23 -12.01
CA TRP A 21 10.72 -6.40 -11.04
C TRP A 21 10.76 -5.29 -9.99
N VAL A 22 9.62 -5.03 -9.36
CA VAL A 22 9.51 -4.10 -8.24
C VAL A 22 9.06 -4.87 -7.00
N LEU A 23 9.83 -4.78 -5.92
CA LEU A 23 9.39 -5.26 -4.61
C LEU A 23 8.46 -4.23 -3.98
N CYS A 24 7.19 -4.59 -3.82
CA CYS A 24 6.21 -3.80 -3.08
C CYS A 24 6.15 -4.26 -1.61
N ASP A 25 6.89 -3.58 -0.75
CA ASP A 25 6.92 -3.81 0.69
C ASP A 25 5.75 -3.08 1.36
N ASN A 26 4.62 -3.80 1.48
CA ASN A 26 3.36 -3.29 2.03
C ASN A 26 3.32 -3.48 3.54
N ARG A 27 3.01 -2.42 4.29
CA ARG A 27 2.82 -2.45 5.74
C ARG A 27 1.43 -1.95 6.08
N ILE A 28 0.64 -2.80 6.73
CA ILE A 28 -0.63 -2.38 7.33
C ILE A 28 -0.33 -1.87 8.73
N GLU A 29 -0.71 -0.62 8.97
CA GLU A 29 -0.45 0.05 10.25
C GLU A 29 -1.67 -0.02 11.17
N TYR A 30 -2.88 -0.04 10.59
CA TYR A 30 -4.12 -0.11 11.36
C TYR A 30 -5.26 -0.76 10.57
N ILE A 31 -6.06 -1.58 11.26
CA ILE A 31 -7.37 -2.06 10.83
C ILE A 31 -8.32 -2.00 12.03
N GLY A 32 -9.46 -1.33 11.86
CA GLY A 32 -10.51 -1.30 12.88
C GLY A 32 -11.55 -0.22 12.60
N ASN A 33 -12.71 -0.30 13.28
CA ASN A 33 -13.77 0.70 13.19
C ASN A 33 -14.24 1.03 11.76
N GLY A 34 -14.22 0.04 10.86
CA GLY A 34 -14.60 0.24 9.47
C GLY A 34 -13.52 0.86 8.59
N PHE A 35 -12.29 1.03 9.10
CA PHE A 35 -11.19 1.74 8.46
C PHE A 35 -9.90 0.91 8.44
N GLY A 36 -9.12 1.06 7.39
CA GLY A 36 -7.79 0.49 7.26
C GLY A 36 -6.82 1.52 6.70
N TYR A 37 -5.58 1.49 7.17
CA TYR A 37 -4.49 2.34 6.67
C TYR A 37 -3.21 1.51 6.52
N GLY A 38 -2.53 1.74 5.40
CA GLY A 38 -1.24 1.11 5.12
C GLY A 38 -0.33 1.99 4.29
N THR A 39 0.94 1.65 4.34
CA THR A 39 2.02 2.28 3.58
C THR A 39 2.76 1.25 2.74
N VAL A 40 3.43 1.71 1.69
CA VAL A 40 4.21 0.86 0.79
C VAL A 40 5.52 1.54 0.46
N ASN A 41 6.61 0.78 0.51
CA ASN A 41 7.85 1.15 -0.16
C ASN A 41 8.03 0.27 -1.40
N MET A 42 8.29 0.89 -2.55
CA MET A 42 8.53 0.21 -3.82
C MET A 42 10.01 0.26 -4.14
N TRP A 43 10.64 -0.91 -4.28
CA TRP A 43 12.08 -1.04 -4.50
C TRP A 43 12.38 -1.68 -5.85
N SER A 44 13.44 -1.25 -6.53
CA SER A 44 13.96 -1.96 -7.70
C SER A 44 14.53 -3.32 -7.32
N ASP A 45 14.71 -4.19 -8.32
CA ASP A 45 15.43 -5.46 -8.21
C ASP A 45 16.88 -5.32 -7.66
N THR A 46 17.47 -4.14 -7.84
CA THR A 46 18.80 -3.73 -7.36
C THR A 46 18.78 -2.99 -6.02
N GLY A 47 17.59 -2.81 -5.41
CA GLY A 47 17.43 -2.22 -4.07
C GLY A 47 17.34 -0.69 -4.02
N ARG A 48 17.11 -0.01 -5.16
CA ARG A 48 16.84 1.44 -5.18
C ARG A 48 15.40 1.72 -4.79
N LEU A 49 15.17 2.75 -3.98
CA LEU A 49 13.81 3.19 -3.65
C LEU A 49 13.20 3.92 -4.85
N LEU A 50 12.17 3.34 -5.45
CA LEU A 50 11.48 3.90 -6.62
C LEU A 50 10.37 4.85 -6.20
N ALA A 51 9.57 4.44 -5.21
CA ALA A 51 8.44 5.24 -4.72
C ALA A 51 8.03 4.85 -3.31
N THR A 52 7.34 5.76 -2.63
CA THR A 52 6.58 5.48 -1.42
C THR A 52 5.10 5.71 -1.68
N ALA A 53 4.23 4.95 -1.02
CA ALA A 53 2.79 5.13 -1.11
C ALA A 53 2.12 4.99 0.25
N SER A 54 0.91 5.55 0.35
CA SER A 54 0.00 5.37 1.46
C SER A 54 -1.42 5.24 0.94
N GLN A 55 -2.22 4.42 1.59
CA GLN A 55 -3.63 4.22 1.23
C GLN A 55 -4.49 4.07 2.47
N SER A 56 -5.62 4.76 2.45
CA SER A 56 -6.73 4.49 3.34
C SER A 56 -7.87 3.74 2.63
N MET A 57 -8.57 2.89 3.38
CA MET A 57 -9.66 2.06 2.87
C MET A 57 -10.79 1.90 3.89
N ILE A 58 -12.01 1.75 3.40
CA ILE A 58 -13.13 1.21 4.18
C ILE A 58 -12.90 -0.31 4.32
N VAL A 59 -13.04 -0.85 5.53
CA VAL A 59 -12.95 -2.29 5.82
C VAL A 59 -14.27 -2.78 6.41
N ARG A 60 -14.94 -3.71 5.72
CA ARG A 60 -16.20 -4.31 6.18
C ARG A 60 -15.95 -5.77 6.51
N ILE A 61 -15.94 -6.07 7.81
CA ILE A 61 -15.86 -7.44 8.32
C ILE A 61 -17.31 -7.92 8.53
N PRO A 62 -17.71 -9.06 7.94
CA PRO A 62 -19.03 -9.65 8.22
C PRO A 62 -19.21 -9.86 9.72
N ALA A 63 -20.44 -9.65 10.22
CA ALA A 63 -20.80 -10.21 11.51
C ALA A 63 -20.73 -11.75 11.44
N GLU A 64 -20.34 -12.37 12.55
CA GLU A 64 -20.53 -13.82 12.73
C GLU A 64 -22.01 -14.20 12.65
#